data_AF-A0A9D9KBT3-F1
#
_entry.id   AF-A0A9D9KBT3-F1
#
_cell.length_a   1.000
_cell.length_b   1.000
_cell.length_c   1.000
_cell.angle_alpha   90.00
_cell.angle_beta   90.00
_cell.angle_gamma   90.00
#
_symmetry.space_group_name_H-M   'P 1'
#
loop_
_entity.id
_entity.type
_entity.pdbx_description
1 polymer ?
#
loop_
_entity_poly.entity_id
_entity_poly.type
_entity_poly.pdbx_seq_one_letter_code
_entity_poly.pdbx_strand_id
1 'polypeptide(L)'
;MAVTPPPPPPISPRQMNLLRIVAAMAWSDGQLAQEEVDLMLDRFSLIFAKNTQQQQQLQEELKEYLVQNIPLEELSPKLETQEERELVLKLGYEVIASSSRTPDEPNINVEEATAYQKLVAMLGLPEDVVKNIEATVERENQETRPLIESLTESLDKFFKG
;
A
#
# COMPACT_ATOMS: atom_id res chain seq x y z
N MET A 1 -13.45 -21.53 -28.23
CA MET A 1 -13.59 -20.08 -28.04
C MET A 1 -12.25 -19.58 -27.52
N ALA A 2 -11.55 -18.73 -28.28
CA ALA A 2 -10.31 -18.14 -27.82
C ALA A 2 -10.66 -17.03 -26.84
N VAL A 3 -10.38 -17.22 -25.56
CA VAL A 3 -10.41 -16.14 -24.57
C VAL A 3 -9.27 -15.20 -24.91
N THR A 4 -9.58 -14.10 -25.61
CA THR A 4 -8.66 -12.98 -25.70
C THR A 4 -8.35 -12.52 -24.28
N PRO A 5 -7.06 -12.46 -23.87
CA PRO A 5 -6.73 -11.91 -22.57
C PRO A 5 -7.31 -10.50 -22.48
N PRO A 6 -7.82 -10.09 -21.31
CA PRO A 6 -8.28 -8.72 -21.12
C PRO A 6 -7.16 -7.75 -21.54
N PRO A 7 -7.52 -6.59 -22.13
CA PRO A 7 -6.53 -5.58 -22.44
C PRO A 7 -5.69 -5.29 -21.19
N PRO A 8 -4.36 -5.11 -21.33
CA PRO A 8 -3.51 -4.84 -20.18
C PRO A 8 -4.06 -3.61 -19.46
N PRO A 9 -4.10 -3.64 -18.12
CA PRO A 9 -4.59 -2.50 -17.37
C PRO A 9 -3.78 -1.25 -17.77
N PRO A 10 -4.37 -0.05 -17.71
CA PRO A 10 -3.67 1.22 -17.95
C PRO A 10 -2.44 1.43 -17.07
N ILE A 11 -2.30 0.63 -16.01
CA ILE A 11 -1.18 0.60 -15.09
C ILE A 11 -0.18 -0.49 -15.45
N SER A 12 1.10 -0.15 -15.33
CA SER A 12 2.19 -1.10 -15.52
C SER A 12 2.14 -2.23 -14.47
N PRO A 13 2.70 -3.42 -14.77
CA PRO A 13 2.85 -4.49 -13.78
C PRO A 13 3.54 -4.03 -12.49
N ARG A 14 4.48 -3.08 -12.60
CA ARG A 14 5.18 -2.44 -11.49
C ARG A 14 4.23 -1.65 -10.58
N GLN A 15 3.40 -0.78 -11.17
CA GLN A 15 2.35 -0.03 -10.46
C GLN A 15 1.33 -0.95 -9.81
N MET A 16 0.94 -2.02 -10.50
CA MET A 16 0.03 -3.04 -9.98
C MET A 16 0.62 -3.76 -8.75
N ASN A 17 1.91 -4.12 -8.78
CA ASN A 17 2.56 -4.76 -7.64
C ASN A 17 2.60 -3.83 -6.42
N LEU A 18 2.93 -2.55 -6.60
CA LEU A 18 2.93 -1.55 -5.51
C LEU A 18 1.54 -1.41 -4.90
N LEU A 19 0.49 -1.32 -5.73
CA LEU A 19 -0.88 -1.22 -5.26
C LEU A 19 -1.33 -2.46 -4.48
N ARG A 20 -0.96 -3.65 -4.95
CA ARG A 20 -1.24 -4.92 -4.25
C ARG A 20 -0.52 -5.00 -2.91
N ILE A 21 0.70 -4.46 -2.81
CA ILE A 21 1.44 -4.41 -1.56
C ILE A 21 0.74 -3.50 -0.55
N VAL A 22 0.31 -2.32 -0.99
CA VAL A 22 -0.41 -1.36 -0.13
C VAL A 22 -1.71 -1.97 0.39
N ALA A 23 -2.46 -2.61 -0.50
CA ALA A 23 -3.67 -3.31 -0.12
C ALA A 23 -3.37 -4.47 0.85
N ALA A 24 -2.40 -5.35 0.54
CA ALA A 24 -2.04 -6.45 1.43
C ALA A 24 -1.62 -5.98 2.84
N MET A 25 -0.91 -4.85 2.94
CA MET A 25 -0.58 -4.23 4.23
C MET A 25 -1.83 -3.73 4.95
N ALA A 26 -2.70 -3.00 4.26
CA ALA A 26 -3.95 -2.49 4.83
C ALA A 26 -4.88 -3.63 5.30
N TRP A 27 -4.77 -4.81 4.66
CA TRP A 27 -5.49 -6.03 5.03
C TRP A 27 -4.84 -6.82 6.20
N SER A 28 -3.68 -6.42 6.73
CA SER A 28 -2.88 -7.28 7.63
C SER A 28 -3.51 -7.58 8.99
N ASP A 29 -4.46 -6.77 9.47
CA ASP A 29 -5.30 -7.02 10.66
C ASP A 29 -6.49 -7.96 10.36
N GLY A 30 -6.77 -8.20 9.07
CA GLY A 30 -7.94 -8.96 8.62
C GLY A 30 -9.23 -8.13 8.52
N GLN A 31 -9.20 -6.84 8.85
CA GLN A 31 -10.32 -5.93 8.70
C GLN A 31 -9.92 -4.70 7.87
N LEU A 32 -10.28 -4.71 6.59
CA LEU A 32 -10.46 -3.49 5.82
C LEU A 32 -11.97 -3.30 5.65
N ALA A 33 -12.53 -2.18 6.11
CA ALA A 33 -13.92 -1.89 5.85
C ALA A 33 -14.13 -1.75 4.34
N GLN A 34 -15.30 -2.17 3.83
CA GLN A 34 -15.63 -2.01 2.42
C GLN A 34 -15.50 -0.54 1.97
N GLU A 35 -15.79 0.40 2.86
CA GLU A 35 -15.63 1.84 2.66
C GLU A 35 -14.17 2.25 2.47
N GLU A 36 -13.23 1.63 3.18
CA GLU A 36 -11.79 1.85 3.03
C GLU A 36 -11.25 1.22 1.75
N VAL A 37 -11.77 0.05 1.35
CA VAL A 37 -11.48 -0.56 0.03
C VAL A 37 -11.95 0.37 -1.09
N ASP A 38 -13.19 0.87 -1.01
CA ASP A 38 -13.77 1.71 -2.04
C ASP A 38 -13.05 3.08 -2.12
N LEU A 39 -12.68 3.66 -0.98
CA LEU A 39 -11.85 4.87 -0.92
C LEU A 39 -10.46 4.65 -1.53
N MET A 40 -9.82 3.53 -1.21
CA MET A 40 -8.52 3.15 -1.75
C MET A 40 -8.59 3.01 -3.28
N LEU A 41 -9.61 2.32 -3.79
CA LEU A 41 -9.86 2.15 -5.22
C LEU A 41 -10.14 3.49 -5.93
N ASP A 42 -10.94 4.37 -5.32
CA ASP A 42 -11.24 5.70 -5.88
C ASP A 42 -9.98 6.55 -5.96
N ARG A 43 -9.21 6.63 -4.88
CA ARG A 43 -7.97 7.42 -4.86
C ARG A 43 -6.90 6.86 -5.79
N PHE A 44 -6.74 5.54 -5.88
CA PHE A 44 -5.80 4.93 -6.82
C PHE A 44 -6.21 5.08 -8.27
N SER A 45 -7.49 4.93 -8.57
CA SER A 45 -7.99 5.15 -9.92
C SER A 45 -7.72 6.58 -10.39
N LEU A 46 -7.80 7.58 -9.49
CA LEU A 46 -7.44 8.97 -9.80
C LEU A 46 -5.95 9.19 -10.10
N ILE A 47 -5.04 8.45 -9.46
CA ILE A 47 -3.59 8.59 -9.69
C ILE A 47 -3.22 8.14 -11.10
N PHE A 48 -3.83 7.06 -11.57
CA PHE A 48 -3.43 6.41 -12.81
C PHE A 48 -4.33 6.72 -14.00
N ALA A 49 -5.59 7.09 -13.77
CA ALA A 49 -6.52 7.43 -14.84
C ALA A 49 -6.22 8.79 -15.44
N LYS A 50 -6.29 8.87 -16.77
CA LYS A 50 -6.14 10.13 -17.52
C LYS A 50 -7.47 10.84 -17.71
N ASN A 51 -8.59 10.15 -17.48
CA ASN A 51 -9.95 10.68 -17.62
C ASN A 51 -10.95 9.83 -16.80
N THR A 52 -12.16 10.37 -16.60
CA THR A 52 -13.21 9.75 -15.77
C THR A 52 -13.69 8.38 -16.28
N GLN A 53 -13.68 8.16 -17.60
CA GLN A 53 -14.08 6.86 -18.15
C GLN A 53 -13.03 5.78 -17.86
N GLN A 54 -11.75 6.14 -17.95
CA GLN A 54 -10.64 5.27 -17.60
C GLN A 54 -10.57 5.02 -16.09
N GLN A 55 -10.97 5.99 -15.26
CA GLN A 55 -11.04 5.85 -13.81
C GLN A 55 -12.01 4.74 -13.41
N GLN A 56 -13.25 4.75 -13.92
CA GLN A 56 -14.25 3.72 -13.61
C GLN A 56 -13.78 2.33 -14.02
N GLN A 57 -13.18 2.21 -15.20
CA GLN A 57 -12.64 0.94 -15.68
C GLN A 57 -11.47 0.46 -14.81
N LEU A 58 -10.57 1.37 -14.40
CA LEU A 58 -9.49 1.04 -13.49
C LEU A 58 -10.01 0.57 -12.14
N GLN A 59 -11.08 1.18 -11.63
CA GLN A 59 -11.66 0.84 -10.34
C GLN A 59 -12.20 -0.60 -10.32
N GLU A 60 -12.89 -1.02 -11.38
CA GLU A 60 -13.39 -2.39 -11.54
C GLU A 60 -12.24 -3.40 -11.65
N GLU A 61 -11.23 -3.11 -12.49
CA GLU A 61 -10.06 -3.96 -12.67
C GLU A 61 -9.28 -4.10 -11.35
N LEU A 62 -8.99 -2.98 -10.68
CA LEU A 62 -8.30 -2.96 -9.39
C LEU A 62 -9.08 -3.74 -8.32
N LYS A 63 -10.41 -3.63 -8.28
CA LYS A 63 -11.24 -4.38 -7.34
C LYS A 63 -11.05 -5.89 -7.50
N GLU A 64 -11.04 -6.41 -8.73
CA GLU A 64 -10.78 -7.83 -8.98
C GLU A 64 -9.38 -8.27 -8.52
N TYR A 65 -8.40 -7.38 -8.65
CA TYR A 65 -7.02 -7.66 -8.22
C TYR A 65 -6.82 -7.53 -6.70
N LEU A 66 -7.55 -6.64 -6.02
CA LEU A 66 -7.48 -6.51 -4.56
C LEU A 66 -8.14 -7.68 -3.83
N VAL A 67 -9.14 -8.31 -4.45
CA VAL A 67 -9.74 -9.56 -3.91
C VAL A 67 -8.74 -10.71 -3.92
N GLN A 68 -7.74 -10.68 -4.80
CA GLN A 68 -6.60 -11.60 -4.75
C GLN A 68 -5.65 -11.16 -3.64
N ASN A 69 -5.91 -11.60 -2.42
CA ASN A 69 -5.05 -11.37 -1.25
C ASN A 69 -3.71 -12.09 -1.44
N ILE A 70 -2.80 -11.43 -2.17
CA ILE A 70 -1.46 -11.94 -2.47
C ILE A 70 -0.53 -11.55 -1.31
N PRO A 71 0.17 -12.52 -0.70
CA PRO A 71 1.06 -12.26 0.41
C PRO A 71 2.25 -11.36 0.01
N LEU A 72 2.75 -10.57 0.96
CA LEU A 72 3.88 -9.65 0.75
C LEU A 72 5.16 -10.39 0.37
N GLU A 73 5.31 -11.63 0.80
CA GLU A 73 6.38 -12.55 0.43
C GLU A 73 6.43 -12.80 -1.08
N GLU A 74 5.29 -12.77 -1.77
CA GLU A 74 5.20 -12.93 -3.22
C GLU A 74 5.39 -11.62 -3.99
N LEU A 75 5.18 -10.47 -3.33
CA LEU A 75 5.25 -9.15 -3.95
C LEU A 75 6.60 -8.47 -3.73
N SER A 76 7.24 -8.68 -2.57
CA SER A 76 8.54 -8.11 -2.23
C SER A 76 9.66 -8.43 -3.22
N PRO A 77 9.75 -9.63 -3.84
CA PRO A 77 10.79 -9.92 -4.83
C PRO A 77 10.57 -9.19 -6.17
N LYS A 78 9.36 -8.65 -6.39
CA LYS A 78 9.00 -7.91 -7.61
C LYS A 78 9.37 -6.43 -7.53
N LEU A 79 9.91 -5.96 -6.41
CA LEU A 79 10.41 -4.60 -6.22
C LEU A 79 11.83 -4.51 -6.80
N GLU A 80 11.94 -3.84 -7.94
CA GLU A 80 13.17 -3.76 -8.74
C GLU A 80 14.13 -2.69 -8.21
N THR A 81 13.60 -1.64 -7.59
CA THR A 81 14.36 -0.46 -7.14
C THR A 81 14.38 -0.30 -5.63
N GLN A 82 15.41 0.37 -5.12
CA GLN A 82 15.50 0.71 -3.70
C GLN A 82 14.35 1.64 -3.28
N GLU A 83 13.98 2.61 -4.12
CA GLU A 83 12.93 3.58 -3.80
C GLU A 83 11.56 2.91 -3.62
N GLU A 84 11.27 1.86 -4.40
CA GLU A 84 10.07 1.05 -4.19
C GLU A 84 10.07 0.31 -2.87
N ARG A 85 11.22 -0.21 -2.45
CA ARG A 85 11.35 -0.91 -1.16
C ARG A 85 11.18 0.07 -0.01
N GLU A 86 11.76 1.26 -0.12
CA GLU A 86 11.58 2.35 0.83
C GLU A 86 10.11 2.79 0.92
N LEU A 87 9.43 2.92 -0.22
CA LEU A 87 8.01 3.25 -0.27
C LEU A 87 7.18 2.16 0.42
N VAL A 88 7.43 0.89 0.11
CA VAL A 88 6.74 -0.24 0.76
C VAL A 88 6.98 -0.26 2.26
N LEU A 89 8.20 0.03 2.71
CA LEU A 89 8.50 0.14 4.13
C LEU A 89 7.72 1.30 4.79
N LYS A 90 7.70 2.47 4.14
CA LYS A 90 6.99 3.64 4.61
C LYS A 90 5.52 3.33 4.83
N LEU A 91 4.87 2.80 3.79
CA LEU A 91 3.46 2.44 3.80
C LEU A 91 3.17 1.36 4.84
N GLY A 92 4.04 0.35 4.94
CA GLY A 92 3.88 -0.73 5.90
C GLY A 92 3.96 -0.26 7.35
N TYR A 93 4.89 0.65 7.64
CA TYR A 93 5.02 1.27 8.96
C TYR A 93 3.84 2.20 9.27
N GLU A 94 3.36 2.94 8.28
CA GLU A 94 2.22 3.84 8.41
C GLU A 94 0.93 3.09 8.76
N VAL A 95 0.71 1.93 8.15
CA VAL A 95 -0.43 1.05 8.46
C VAL A 95 -0.39 0.59 9.91
N ILE A 96 0.71 0.00 10.36
CA ILE A 96 0.81 -0.50 11.75
C ILE A 96 0.78 0.64 12.77
N ALA A 97 1.35 1.80 12.45
CA ALA A 97 1.35 2.97 13.32
C ALA A 97 -0.01 3.68 13.36
N SER A 98 -0.86 3.51 12.34
CA SER A 98 -2.23 4.05 12.30
C SER A 98 -3.27 3.05 12.79
N SER A 99 -2.91 1.76 12.92
CA SER A 99 -3.76 0.66 13.39
C SER A 99 -4.02 0.72 14.91
N SER A 100 -3.51 1.74 15.61
CA SER A 100 -3.78 2.01 17.02
C SER A 100 -5.25 2.42 17.22
N ARG A 101 -6.14 1.43 17.14
CA ARG A 101 -7.61 1.57 17.20
C ARG A 101 -8.10 2.03 18.58
N THR A 102 -7.23 2.10 19.58
CA THR A 102 -7.56 2.63 20.91
C THR A 102 -6.44 3.50 21.48
N PRO A 103 -6.79 4.65 22.11
CA PRO A 103 -5.81 5.54 22.75
C PRO A 103 -5.14 4.95 24.00
N ASP A 104 -5.58 3.77 24.46
CA ASP A 104 -5.09 3.08 25.67
C ASP A 104 -4.15 1.90 25.37
N GLU A 105 -3.90 1.58 24.10
CA GLU A 105 -2.96 0.52 23.69
C GLU A 105 -1.65 1.08 23.13
N PRO A 106 -0.52 0.35 23.24
CA PRO A 106 0.72 0.74 22.57
C PRO A 106 0.49 0.86 21.06
N ASN A 107 1.08 1.90 20.43
CA ASN A 107 0.85 2.22 19.01
C ASN A 107 1.07 1.04 18.04
N ILE A 108 1.91 0.07 18.39
CA ILE A 108 2.19 -1.14 17.60
C ILE A 108 2.18 -2.34 18.55
N ASN A 109 1.40 -3.37 18.25
CA ASN A 109 1.35 -4.60 19.03
C ASN A 109 2.48 -5.59 18.64
N VAL A 110 2.64 -6.70 19.39
CA VAL A 110 3.71 -7.69 19.14
C VAL A 110 3.58 -8.40 17.79
N GLU A 111 2.35 -8.62 17.32
CA GLU A 111 2.08 -9.29 16.03
C GLU A 111 2.41 -8.37 14.86
N GLU A 112 2.00 -7.10 14.93
CA GLU A 112 2.34 -6.05 13.98
C GLU A 112 3.84 -5.78 13.93
N ALA A 113 4.50 -5.70 15.10
CA ALA A 113 5.96 -5.57 15.18
C ALA A 113 6.67 -6.75 14.53
N THR A 114 6.15 -7.98 14.71
CA THR A 114 6.71 -9.18 14.09
C THR A 114 6.51 -9.18 12.57
N ALA A 115 5.34 -8.78 12.09
CA ALA A 115 5.05 -8.65 10.66
C ALA A 115 5.93 -7.57 10.01
N TYR A 116 6.10 -6.44 10.69
CA TYR A 116 6.96 -5.35 10.24
C TYR A 116 8.43 -5.74 10.17
N GLN A 117 8.97 -6.41 11.20
CA GLN A 117 10.35 -6.89 11.17
C GLN A 117 10.58 -7.90 10.05
N LYS A 118 9.61 -8.76 9.75
CA LYS A 118 9.67 -9.63 8.57
C LYS A 118 9.71 -8.82 7.27
N LEU A 119 8.88 -7.78 7.15
CA LEU A 119 8.90 -6.89 5.99
C LEU A 119 10.27 -6.21 5.83
N VAL A 120 10.82 -5.62 6.89
CA VAL A 120 12.17 -5.01 6.88
C VAL A 120 13.22 -6.01 6.41
N ALA A 121 13.19 -7.23 6.94
CA ALA A 121 14.12 -8.29 6.55
C ALA A 121 13.98 -8.70 5.08
N MET A 122 12.75 -8.75 4.55
CA MET A 122 12.48 -9.07 3.14
C MET A 122 12.92 -7.97 2.18
N LEU A 123 12.76 -6.70 2.58
CA LEU A 123 13.14 -5.55 1.76
C LEU A 123 14.66 -5.38 1.69
N GLY A 124 15.40 -5.89 2.68
CA GLY A 124 16.87 -5.83 2.72
C GLY A 124 17.40 -4.39 2.74
N LEU A 125 16.66 -3.48 3.37
CA LEU A 125 17.02 -2.07 3.47
C LEU A 125 18.06 -1.84 4.59
N PRO A 126 18.95 -0.84 4.44
CA PRO A 126 19.85 -0.42 5.51
C PRO A 126 19.10 0.10 6.75
N GLU A 127 19.63 -0.17 7.94
CA GLU A 127 18.99 0.23 9.21
C GLU A 127 18.82 1.74 9.36
N ASP A 128 19.77 2.53 8.82
CA ASP A 128 19.69 3.98 8.78
C ASP A 128 18.54 4.49 7.90
N VAL A 129 18.28 3.83 6.77
CA VAL A 129 17.15 4.13 5.88
C VAL A 129 15.83 3.79 6.57
N VAL A 130 15.75 2.62 7.22
CA VAL A 130 14.58 2.18 7.98
C VAL A 130 14.21 3.22 9.04
N LYS A 131 15.16 3.60 9.90
CA LYS A 131 14.92 4.59 10.96
C LYS A 131 14.51 5.96 10.43
N ASN A 132 15.08 6.39 9.30
CA ASN A 132 14.71 7.66 8.69
C ASN A 132 13.26 7.65 8.18
N ILE A 133 12.82 6.52 7.61
CA ILE A 133 11.45 6.33 7.14
C ILE A 133 10.47 6.30 8.32
N GLU A 134 10.75 5.50 9.35
CA GLU A 134 9.96 5.43 10.58
C GLU A 134 9.77 6.84 11.18
N ALA A 135 10.87 7.57 11.40
CA ALA A 135 10.83 8.92 11.97
C ALA A 135 10.13 9.96 11.08
N THR A 136 10.02 9.69 9.77
CA THR A 136 9.25 10.54 8.85
C THR A 136 7.77 10.27 9.00
N VAL A 137 7.37 8.99 9.02
CA VAL A 137 5.98 8.60 9.20
C VAL A 137 5.45 8.99 10.58
N GLU A 138 6.24 8.83 11.65
CA GLU A 138 5.84 9.28 13.00
C GLU A 138 5.55 10.80 13.05
N ARG A 139 6.28 11.60 12.26
CA ARG A 139 6.02 13.04 12.14
C ARG A 139 4.76 13.33 11.33
N GLU A 140 4.49 12.56 10.28
CA GLU A 140 3.30 12.71 9.43
C GLU A 140 2.02 12.23 10.14
N ASN A 141 2.08 11.13 10.91
CA ASN A 141 0.95 10.55 11.65
C ASN A 141 0.46 11.40 12.83
N GLN A 142 1.27 12.35 13.33
CA GLN A 142 0.81 13.32 14.34
C GLN A 142 -0.28 14.26 13.78
N GLU A 143 -0.38 14.37 12.46
CA GLU A 143 -1.51 15.00 11.80
C GLU A 143 -2.62 13.96 11.59
N THR A 144 -3.57 13.89 12.53
CA THR A 144 -4.75 13.00 12.53
C THR A 144 -5.44 12.89 11.14
N ARG A 145 -4.98 11.98 10.28
CA ARG A 145 -5.52 11.75 8.94
C ARG A 145 -5.96 10.30 8.78
N PRO A 146 -6.99 10.01 7.96
CA PRO A 146 -7.36 8.65 7.65
C PRO A 146 -6.20 7.92 6.95
N LEU A 147 -5.84 6.71 7.43
CA LEU A 147 -4.75 5.88 6.90
C LEU A 147 -4.74 5.81 5.37
N ILE A 148 -5.89 5.51 4.77
CA ILE A 148 -6.03 5.36 3.31
C ILE A 148 -5.69 6.66 2.56
N GLU A 149 -6.01 7.82 3.13
CA GLU A 149 -5.73 9.10 2.50
C GLU A 149 -4.22 9.39 2.47
N SER A 150 -3.53 9.11 3.58
CA SER A 150 -2.09 9.32 3.69
C SER A 150 -1.28 8.31 2.85
N LEU A 151 -1.70 7.03 2.82
CA LEU A 151 -1.12 6.01 1.94
C LEU A 151 -1.23 6.42 0.47
N THR A 152 -2.40 6.90 0.06
CA THR A 152 -2.62 7.25 -1.34
C THR A 152 -1.88 8.52 -1.73
N GLU A 153 -1.75 9.50 -0.82
CA GLU A 153 -0.95 10.71 -1.06
C GLU A 153 0.55 10.39 -1.20
N SER A 154 1.07 9.48 -0.36
CA SER A 154 2.47 9.02 -0.47
C SER A 154 2.75 8.35 -1.82
N LEU A 155 1.80 7.58 -2.35
CA LEU A 155 1.90 6.95 -3.67
C LEU A 155 1.77 7.97 -4.80
N ASP A 156 0.84 8.91 -4.71
CA ASP A 156 0.68 9.99 -5.69
C ASP A 156 1.97 10.81 -5.82
N LYS A 157 2.57 11.20 -4.68
CA LYS A 157 3.87 11.89 -4.64
C LYS A 157 4.97 11.09 -5.30
N PHE A 158 5.03 9.78 -5.06
CA PHE A 158 6.03 8.91 -5.68
C PHE A 158 5.87 8.80 -7.20
N PHE A 159 4.65 8.76 -7.72
CA PHE A 159 4.41 8.68 -9.16
C PHE A 159 4.49 10.02 -9.90
N LYS A 160 4.40 11.14 -9.19
CA LYS A 160 4.53 12.50 -9.77
C LYS A 160 5.92 13.13 -9.60
N GLY A 161 6.73 12.63 -8.66
CA GLY A 161 8.12 13.01 -8.45
C GLY A 161 9.06 12.36 -9.47
#